data_AF-A0A7W2Z9X1-F1
#
_entry.id   AF-A0A7W2Z9X1-F1
#
_cell.length_a   1.000
_cell.length_b   1.000
_cell.length_c   1.000
_cell.angle_alpha   90.00
_cell.angle_beta   90.00
_cell.angle_gamma   90.00
#
_symmetry.space_group_name_H-M   'P 1'
#
loop_
_entity.id
_entity.type
_entity.pdbx_description
1 polymer ?
#
loop_
_entity_poly.entity_id
_entity_poly.type
_entity_poly.pdbx_seq_one_letter_code
_entity_poly.pdbx_strand_id
1 'polypeptide(L)' 'MRLFNPKTMTEVIPGFHDIAGAIELPEDNWFFRENVIPEGKMLAVTQSGEPILVDVKSAREESDR' A
#
# COMPACT_ATOMS: atom_id res chain seq x y z
N MET A 1 10.59 0.83 -11.98
CA MET A 1 10.03 1.14 -10.64
C MET A 1 8.53 1.33 -10.76
N ARG A 2 7.76 1.13 -9.69
CA ARG A 2 6.31 1.42 -9.63
C ARG A 2 6.04 2.55 -8.64
N LEU A 3 5.00 3.35 -8.88
CA LEU A 3 4.59 4.40 -7.96
C LEU A 3 3.38 3.94 -7.14
N PHE A 4 3.41 4.21 -5.84
CA PHE A 4 2.34 3.89 -4.90
C PHE A 4 1.87 5.13 -4.17
N ASN A 5 0.55 5.29 -4.04
CA ASN A 5 -0.03 6.37 -3.25
C ASN A 5 -0.37 5.85 -1.84
N PRO A 6 0.35 6.28 -0.78
CA PRO A 6 0.08 5.81 0.59
C PRO A 6 -1.26 6.28 1.16
N LYS A 7 -1.86 7.34 0.60
CA LYS A 7 -3.14 7.88 1.05
C LYS A 7 -4.32 7.09 0.50
N THR A 8 -4.28 6.76 -0.79
CA THR A 8 -5.34 5.99 -1.45
C THR A 8 -5.07 4.49 -1.42
N MET A 9 -3.85 4.09 -1.08
CA MET A 9 -3.36 2.70 -1.05
C MET A 9 -3.46 2.01 -2.42
N THR A 10 -3.14 2.72 -3.50
CA THR A 10 -3.28 2.25 -4.90
C THR A 10 -2.04 2.53 -5.74
N GLU A 11 -1.97 1.89 -6.93
CA GLU A 11 -0.95 2.19 -7.94
C GLU A 11 -1.17 3.60 -8.50
N VAL A 12 -0.06 4.31 -8.70
CA VAL A 12 -0.04 5.59 -9.40
C VAL A 12 0.52 5.34 -10.79
N ILE A 13 -0.28 5.68 -11.81
CA ILE A 13 0.11 5.53 -13.22
C ILE A 13 0.47 6.94 -13.73
N PRO A 14 1.75 7.24 -13.99
CA PRO A 14 2.17 8.53 -14.52
C PRO A 14 1.40 8.90 -15.80
N GLY A 15 0.97 10.16 -15.90
CA GLY A 15 0.16 10.66 -17.01
C GLY A 15 -1.35 10.42 -16.85
N PHE A 16 -1.77 9.60 -15.89
CA PHE A 16 -3.19 9.39 -15.55
C PHE A 16 -3.53 9.85 -14.13
N HIS A 17 -2.65 9.58 -13.17
CA HIS A 17 -2.82 9.94 -11.77
C HIS A 17 -1.90 11.12 -11.39
N ASP A 18 -2.30 11.89 -10.38
CA ASP A 18 -1.40 12.82 -9.71
C ASP A 18 -0.30 12.02 -8.99
N ILE A 19 0.96 12.40 -9.24
CA ILE A 19 2.14 11.76 -8.66
C ILE A 19 2.59 12.42 -7.36
N ALA A 20 1.97 13.53 -6.95
CA ALA A 20 2.32 14.22 -5.71
C ALA A 20 2.09 13.33 -4.48
N GLY A 21 3.15 13.14 -3.70
CA GLY A 21 3.12 12.29 -2.51
C GLY A 21 3.12 10.79 -2.80
N ALA A 22 3.29 10.37 -4.06
CA ALA A 22 3.56 8.98 -4.39
C ALA A 22 4.98 8.61 -3.98
N ILE A 23 5.19 7.34 -3.61
CA ILE A 23 6.50 6.78 -3.34
C ILE A 23 6.91 5.79 -4.42
N GLU A 24 8.21 5.66 -4.63
CA GLU A 24 8.78 4.69 -5.56
C GLU A 24 9.00 3.35 -4.87
N LEU A 25 8.53 2.29 -5.52
CA LEU A 25 8.71 0.91 -5.10
C LEU A 25 9.49 0.13 -6.17
N PRO A 26 10.27 -0.89 -5.78
CA PRO A 26 10.84 -1.86 -6.71
C PRO A 26 9.76 -2.45 -7.63
N GLU A 27 10.12 -2.78 -8.88
CA GLU A 27 9.17 -3.41 -9.82
C GLU A 27 8.63 -4.75 -9.34
N ASP A 28 9.38 -5.39 -8.44
CA ASP A 28 9.06 -6.66 -7.79
C ASP A 28 8.21 -6.53 -6.53
N ASN A 29 7.80 -5.33 -6.14
CA ASN A 29 6.87 -5.20 -5.02
C ASN A 29 5.51 -5.83 -5.35
N TRP A 30 5.26 -6.93 -4.63
CA TRP A 30 4.27 -7.97 -4.91
C TRP A 30 2.81 -7.49 -4.84
N PHE A 31 2.55 -6.36 -4.19
CA PHE A 31 1.19 -5.88 -3.89
C PHE A 31 0.32 -5.66 -5.13
N PHE A 32 0.91 -5.26 -6.27
CA PHE A 32 0.18 -5.07 -7.53
C PHE A 32 -0.01 -6.33 -8.36
N ARG A 33 0.63 -7.44 -7.98
CA ARG A 33 0.55 -8.71 -8.71
C ARG A 33 -0.54 -9.63 -8.17
N GLU A 34 -0.93 -9.43 -6.92
CA GLU A 34 -2.06 -10.15 -6.32
C GLU A 34 -3.37 -9.48 -6.69
N ASN A 35 -4.32 -10.28 -7.19
CA ASN A 35 -5.66 -9.79 -7.51
C ASN A 35 -6.51 -9.60 -6.25
N VAL A 36 -6.12 -10.20 -5.12
CA VAL A 36 -6.89 -10.24 -3.88
C VAL A 36 -5.96 -10.19 -2.67
N ILE A 37 -6.35 -9.43 -1.64
CA ILE A 37 -5.68 -9.46 -0.33
C ILE A 37 -6.01 -10.80 0.35
N PRO A 38 -5.02 -11.55 0.87
CA PRO A 38 -5.27 -12.82 1.55
C PRO A 38 -6.27 -12.71 2.70
N GLU A 39 -7.03 -13.78 2.94
CA GLU A 39 -8.00 -13.82 4.05
C GLU A 39 -7.32 -13.56 5.39
N GLY A 40 -7.95 -12.73 6.25
CA GLY A 40 -7.42 -12.38 7.56
C GLY A 40 -6.29 -11.34 7.53
N LYS A 41 -5.87 -10.88 6.35
CA LYS A 41 -4.92 -9.78 6.17
C LYS A 41 -5.62 -8.50 5.72
N MET A 42 -4.94 -7.38 5.91
CA MET A 42 -5.30 -6.12 5.27
C MET A 42 -4.08 -5.34 4.81
N LEU A 43 -4.27 -4.54 3.77
CA LEU A 43 -3.28 -3.56 3.33
C LEU A 43 -3.21 -2.44 4.35
N ALA A 44 -2.00 -2.11 4.77
CA ALA A 44 -1.66 -0.96 5.57
C ALA A 44 -0.44 -0.26 4.97
N VAL A 45 -0.07 0.87 5.56
CA VAL A 45 1.04 1.69 5.12
C VAL A 45 1.98 1.91 6.30
N THR A 46 3.27 1.65 6.10
CA THR A 46 4.29 1.89 7.13
C THR A 46 4.46 3.39 7.37
N GLN A 47 5.21 3.76 8.42
CA GLN A 47 5.59 5.16 8.64
C GLN A 47 6.40 5.77 7.49
N SER A 48 7.11 4.95 6.69
CA SER A 48 7.84 5.40 5.50
C SER A 48 6.96 5.51 4.24
N GLY A 49 5.68 5.16 4.31
CA GLY A 49 4.75 5.19 3.18
C GLY A 49 4.68 3.89 2.38
N GLU A 50 5.42 2.85 2.75
CA GLU A 50 5.48 1.59 2.03
C GLU A 50 4.25 0.70 2.32
N PRO A 51 3.71 -0.03 1.33
CA PRO A 51 2.60 -0.94 1.55
C PRO A 51 3.06 -2.19 2.32
N ILE A 52 2.26 -2.61 3.31
CA ILE A 52 2.49 -3.82 4.10
C ILE A 52 1.17 -4.59 4.31
N LEU A 53 1.26 -5.92 4.41
CA LEU A 53 0.14 -6.75 4.87
C LEU A 53 0.22 -6.95 6.39
N VAL A 54 -0.82 -6.53 7.10
CA VAL A 54 -0.96 -6.76 8.54
C VAL A 54 -2.14 -7.70 8.82
N ASP A 55 -2.10 -8.41 9.94
CA ASP A 55 -3.26 -9.18 10.40
C ASP A 55 -4.38 -8.23 10.83
N VAL A 56 -5.62 -8.57 10.48
CA VAL A 56 -6.81 -7.74 10.81
C VAL A 56 -6.95 -7.50 12.33
N LYS A 57 -6.41 -8.41 13.17
CA LYS A 57 -6.37 -8.20 14.63
C LYS A 57 -5.38 -7.09 15.04
N SER A 58 -4.25 -6.98 14.34
CA SER A 58 -3.20 -5.99 14.63
C SER A 58 -3.60 -4.58 14.19
N ALA A 59 -4.39 -4.45 13.13
CA ALA A 59 -4.80 -3.14 12.61
C ALA A 59 -5.76 -2.36 13.52
N ARG A 60 -6.52 -3.05 14.38
CA ARG A 60 -7.41 -2.39 15.35
C ARG A 60 -6.64 -1.68 16.47
N GLU A 61 -5.42 -2.09 16.76
CA GLU A 61 -4.61 -1.52 17.86
C GLU A 61 -3.87 -0.22 17.44
N GLU A 62 -3.67 0.00 16.14
CA GLU A 62 -2.99 1.18 15.59
C GLU A 62 -3.95 2.33 15.26
N SER A 63 -5.25 2.06 15.07
CA SER A 63 -6.27 3.08 14.83
C SER A 63 -6.85 3.70 16.10
N ASP A 64 -6.59 3.09 17.27
CA ASP A 64 -7.09 3.51 18.60
C ASP A 64 -6.00 4.24 19.44
N ARG A 65 -4.87 4.62 18.85
CA ARG A 65 -3.81 5.45 19.47
C ARG A 65 -3.68 6.79 18.78
#